data_AF-A0A818T4T9-F1
#
_entry.id   AF-A0A818T4T9-F1
#
_cell.length_a   1.000
_cell.length_b   1.000
_cell.length_c   1.000
_cell.angle_alpha   90.00
_cell.angle_beta   90.00
_cell.angle_gamma   90.00
#
_symmetry.space_group_name_H-M   'P 1'
#
loop_
_entity.id
_entity.type
_entity.pdbx_description
1 polymer ?
#
loop_
_entity_poly.entity_id
_entity_poly.type
_entity_poly.pdbx_seq_one_letter_code
_entity_poly.pdbx_strand_id
1 'polypeptide(L)'
;MVDNDTQIVESNSSSSIGKLSSIILDDYTLYKCEINNNLINNYLQDKLLPFENVSWKNSIKNNVFHSKPIKYHCDSRLNNNNLKELSNSITFEELLLNLLKNENKKNLRYNFVITGNYLSFMEIAHRHEISYYLLSKHISLSDRSNDVRFAGEFWCDEKNLFKLNNNSGTYTPSNDLIQQTTQLFNQLTPQLHFQGLPYQISLRPSIKSRFITKTKAKLPFTSTS
;
A
#
# COMPACT_ATOMS: atom_id res chain seq x y z
N MET A 1 -19.92 17.36 -36.03
CA MET A 1 -18.99 17.90 -35.01
C MET A 1 -19.82 18.11 -33.77
N VAL A 2 -19.66 17.24 -32.79
CA VAL A 2 -20.38 17.30 -31.51
C VAL A 2 -19.29 17.37 -30.47
N ASP A 3 -19.16 18.55 -29.87
CA ASP A 3 -18.34 18.81 -28.71
C ASP A 3 -18.96 18.08 -27.52
N ASN A 4 -18.19 17.18 -26.89
CA ASN A 4 -18.55 16.57 -25.62
C ASN A 4 -17.74 17.24 -24.51
N ASP A 5 -18.30 18.33 -23.99
CA ASP A 5 -17.94 18.89 -22.69
C ASP A 5 -18.20 17.84 -21.61
N THR A 6 -17.12 17.26 -21.09
CA THR A 6 -17.18 16.42 -19.90
C THR A 6 -17.18 17.33 -18.68
N GLN A 7 -18.36 17.62 -18.13
CA GLN A 7 -18.50 18.34 -16.88
C GLN A 7 -17.92 17.51 -15.72
N ILE A 8 -16.84 18.01 -15.12
CA ILE A 8 -16.32 17.52 -13.85
C ILE A 8 -17.26 18.01 -12.75
N VAL A 9 -18.04 17.09 -12.18
CA VAL A 9 -18.85 17.38 -10.99
C VAL A 9 -17.95 17.30 -9.76
N GLU A 10 -17.45 18.46 -9.30
CA GLU A 10 -16.86 18.59 -7.97
C GLU A 10 -17.96 18.48 -6.90
N SER A 11 -18.08 17.32 -6.27
CA SER A 11 -18.92 17.18 -5.08
C SER A 11 -18.20 17.78 -3.85
N ASN A 12 -18.39 19.08 -3.63
CA ASN A 12 -17.99 19.74 -2.39
C ASN A 12 -18.87 19.28 -1.22
N SER A 13 -18.52 18.16 -0.58
CA SER A 13 -19.18 17.75 0.67
C SER A 13 -18.67 18.63 1.83
N SER A 14 -19.48 19.62 2.21
CA SER A 14 -19.25 20.63 3.24
C SER A 14 -19.33 20.12 4.69
N SER A 15 -18.96 18.86 4.95
CA SER A 15 -18.91 18.34 6.33
C SER A 15 -17.46 18.32 6.85
N SER A 16 -17.28 18.64 8.14
CA SER A 16 -15.97 18.57 8.80
C SER A 16 -15.34 17.16 8.72
N ILE A 17 -16.18 16.13 8.59
CA ILE A 17 -15.79 14.72 8.36
C ILE A 17 -15.29 14.50 6.93
N GLY A 18 -15.89 15.17 5.94
CA GLY A 18 -15.44 15.20 4.54
C GLY A 18 -14.05 15.85 4.38
N LYS A 19 -13.79 16.93 5.12
CA LYS A 19 -12.47 17.58 5.16
C LYS A 19 -11.41 16.76 5.90
N LEU A 20 -11.78 16.09 7.00
CA LEU A 20 -10.86 15.19 7.70
C LEU A 20 -10.50 13.99 6.82
N SER A 21 -11.47 13.41 6.12
CA SER A 21 -11.25 12.26 5.25
C SER A 21 -10.40 12.56 4.01
N SER A 22 -10.55 13.74 3.40
CA SER A 22 -9.68 14.17 2.29
C SER A 22 -8.23 14.45 2.73
N ILE A 23 -8.00 14.76 4.01
CA ILE A 23 -6.65 14.91 4.60
C ILE A 23 -6.04 13.55 4.97
N ILE A 24 -6.88 12.52 5.17
CA ILE A 24 -6.46 11.21 5.68
C ILE A 24 -6.14 10.21 4.55
N LEU A 25 -6.71 10.39 3.36
CA LEU A 25 -6.65 9.46 2.23
C LEU A 25 -6.43 10.25 0.93
N ASP A 26 -5.17 10.53 0.58
CA ASP A 26 -4.83 11.20 -0.69
C ASP A 26 -5.33 10.41 -1.92
N ASP A 27 -5.31 11.06 -3.09
CA ASP A 27 -5.64 10.42 -4.37
C ASP A 27 -4.50 9.50 -4.83
N TYR A 28 -4.63 8.21 -4.51
CA TYR A 28 -3.69 7.18 -4.95
C TYR A 28 -4.23 6.40 -6.15
N THR A 29 -3.36 6.12 -7.12
CA THR A 29 -3.67 5.12 -8.16
C THR A 29 -3.50 3.73 -7.56
N LEU A 30 -4.59 2.97 -7.55
CA LEU A 30 -4.59 1.54 -7.24
C LEU A 30 -4.42 0.76 -8.55
N TYR A 31 -3.44 -0.15 -8.54
CA TYR A 31 -3.24 -1.12 -9.61
C TYR A 31 -3.71 -2.49 -9.13
N LYS A 32 -4.40 -3.22 -9.99
CA LYS A 32 -4.84 -4.59 -9.74
C LYS A 32 -4.53 -5.45 -10.96
N CYS A 33 -3.78 -6.52 -10.73
CA CYS A 33 -3.38 -7.50 -11.72
C CYS A 33 -4.02 -8.84 -11.36
N GLU A 34 -4.84 -9.40 -12.24
CA GLU A 34 -5.33 -10.77 -12.06
C GLU A 34 -4.18 -11.77 -12.21
N ILE A 35 -4.15 -12.77 -11.34
CA ILE A 35 -3.15 -13.84 -11.36
C ILE A 35 -3.88 -15.16 -11.25
N ASN A 36 -3.45 -16.14 -12.05
CA ASN A 36 -3.99 -17.49 -11.97
C ASN A 36 -3.83 -18.07 -10.55
N ASN A 37 -4.93 -18.53 -9.96
CA ASN A 37 -4.94 -19.08 -8.61
C ASN A 37 -4.00 -20.30 -8.47
N ASN A 38 -3.90 -21.15 -9.49
CA ASN A 38 -2.97 -22.30 -9.46
C ASN A 38 -1.52 -21.82 -9.37
N LEU A 39 -1.18 -20.74 -10.07
CA LEU A 39 0.15 -20.16 -9.97
C LEU A 39 0.42 -19.64 -8.56
N ILE A 40 -0.53 -18.93 -7.95
CA ILE A 40 -0.39 -18.44 -6.58
C ILE A 40 -0.24 -19.60 -5.60
N ASN A 41 -1.08 -20.63 -5.69
CA ASN A 41 -1.03 -21.79 -4.79
C ASN A 41 0.28 -22.60 -4.90
N ASN A 42 0.97 -22.55 -6.04
CA ASN A 42 2.28 -23.19 -6.16
C ASN A 42 3.35 -22.53 -5.27
N TYR A 43 3.16 -21.26 -4.89
CA TYR A 43 4.11 -20.52 -4.07
C TYR A 43 3.56 -20.14 -2.70
N LEU A 44 2.29 -19.77 -2.58
CA LEU A 44 1.67 -19.19 -1.38
C LEU A 44 0.35 -19.90 -1.05
N GLN A 45 0.45 -21.06 -0.40
CA GLN A 45 -0.69 -21.95 -0.13
C GLN A 45 -1.59 -21.47 1.02
N ASP A 46 -0.99 -20.83 2.03
CA ASP A 46 -1.66 -20.47 3.27
C ASP A 46 -2.30 -19.08 3.19
N LYS A 47 -3.33 -18.87 4.01
CA LYS A 47 -4.00 -17.57 4.16
C LYS A 47 -3.44 -16.86 5.38
N LEU A 48 -3.21 -15.57 5.25
CA LEU A 48 -2.84 -14.71 6.35
C LEU A 48 -4.09 -14.13 7.00
N LEU A 49 -4.14 -14.22 8.34
CA LEU A 49 -5.19 -13.59 9.12
C LEU A 49 -4.81 -12.15 9.43
N PRO A 50 -5.72 -11.18 9.24
CA PRO A 50 -5.44 -9.81 9.65
C PRO A 50 -5.33 -9.74 11.18
N PHE A 51 -4.27 -9.11 11.65
CA PHE A 51 -3.98 -8.87 13.06
C PHE A 51 -3.95 -10.14 13.93
N GLU A 52 -3.37 -11.23 13.41
CA GLU A 52 -3.29 -12.54 14.08
C GLU A 52 -2.82 -12.47 15.55
N ASN A 53 -1.90 -11.55 15.86
CA ASN A 53 -1.49 -11.29 17.23
C ASN A 53 -2.63 -10.71 18.07
N VAL A 54 -3.22 -11.53 18.94
CA VAL A 54 -4.33 -11.15 19.83
C VAL A 54 -3.85 -10.14 20.86
N SER A 55 -4.11 -8.86 20.59
CA SER A 55 -3.94 -7.78 21.56
C SER A 55 -5.17 -6.88 21.49
N TRP A 56 -5.56 -6.27 22.62
CA TRP A 56 -6.71 -5.36 22.65
C TRP A 56 -6.59 -4.23 21.60
N LYS A 57 -5.36 -3.76 21.32
CA LYS A 57 -5.08 -2.79 20.27
C LYS A 57 -5.41 -3.33 18.89
N ASN A 58 -5.04 -4.57 18.61
CA ASN A 58 -5.31 -5.25 17.36
C ASN A 58 -6.79 -5.59 17.19
N SER A 59 -7.49 -5.97 18.26
CA SER A 59 -8.94 -6.16 18.23
C SER A 59 -9.68 -4.86 17.92
N ILE A 60 -9.29 -3.74 18.54
CA ILE A 60 -9.85 -2.42 18.22
C ILE A 60 -9.59 -2.06 16.76
N LYS A 61 -8.35 -2.21 16.29
CA LYS A 61 -8.02 -1.97 14.87
C LYS A 61 -8.90 -2.81 13.96
N ASN A 62 -9.02 -4.10 14.22
CA ASN A 62 -9.85 -5.00 13.41
C ASN A 62 -11.31 -4.54 13.36
N ASN A 63 -11.91 -4.25 14.51
CA ASN A 63 -13.30 -3.78 14.59
C ASN A 63 -13.51 -2.44 13.88
N VAL A 64 -12.57 -1.52 14.02
CA VAL A 64 -12.61 -0.21 13.35
C VAL A 64 -12.50 -0.40 11.83
N PHE A 65 -11.52 -1.15 11.33
CA PHE A 65 -11.28 -1.30 9.88
C PHE A 65 -12.33 -2.14 9.14
N HIS A 66 -13.01 -3.04 9.86
CA HIS A 66 -14.14 -3.80 9.34
C HIS A 66 -15.50 -3.14 9.64
N SER A 67 -15.51 -1.96 10.26
CA SER A 67 -16.76 -1.23 10.51
C SER A 67 -17.39 -0.74 9.19
N LYS A 68 -18.72 -0.78 9.11
CA LYS A 68 -19.51 -0.27 7.98
C LYS A 68 -19.13 1.14 7.51
N PRO A 69 -18.92 2.15 8.39
CA PRO A 69 -18.59 3.50 7.93
C PRO A 69 -17.22 3.57 7.27
N ILE A 70 -16.20 2.89 7.83
CA ILE A 70 -14.87 2.86 7.22
C ILE A 70 -14.89 2.08 5.91
N LYS A 71 -15.64 0.97 5.86
CA LYS A 71 -15.87 0.24 4.62
C LYS A 71 -16.51 1.13 3.55
N TYR A 72 -17.67 1.72 3.83
CA TYR A 72 -18.38 2.60 2.90
C TYR A 72 -17.49 3.74 2.39
N HIS A 73 -16.70 4.35 3.27
CA HIS A 73 -15.81 5.43 2.88
C HIS A 73 -14.65 4.97 1.99
N CYS A 74 -14.02 3.84 2.32
CA CYS A 74 -13.00 3.24 1.47
C CYS A 74 -13.58 2.86 0.10
N ASP A 75 -14.73 2.18 0.08
CA ASP A 75 -15.36 1.67 -1.13
C ASP A 75 -15.84 2.83 -2.02
N SER A 76 -16.46 3.86 -1.45
CA SER A 76 -16.83 5.08 -2.19
C SER A 76 -15.62 5.75 -2.83
N ARG A 77 -14.45 5.76 -2.18
CA ARG A 77 -13.24 6.34 -2.75
C ARG A 77 -12.54 5.43 -3.75
N LEU A 78 -12.52 4.12 -3.54
CA LEU A 78 -12.02 3.17 -4.53
C LEU A 78 -12.88 3.19 -5.80
N ASN A 79 -14.19 3.41 -5.67
CA ASN A 79 -15.11 3.54 -6.80
C ASN A 79 -15.04 4.93 -7.46
N ASN A 80 -14.73 5.99 -6.70
CA ASN A 80 -14.61 7.36 -7.24
C ASN A 80 -13.21 7.68 -7.79
N ASN A 81 -12.16 7.06 -7.24
CA ASN A 81 -10.79 7.20 -7.72
C ASN A 81 -10.54 6.07 -8.70
N ASN A 82 -10.16 6.41 -9.94
CA ASN A 82 -9.89 5.49 -11.05
C ASN A 82 -9.14 4.22 -10.61
N LEU A 83 -9.89 3.18 -10.20
CA LEU A 83 -9.41 1.81 -10.11
C LEU A 83 -8.96 1.48 -11.54
N LYS A 84 -7.66 1.57 -11.78
CA LYS A 84 -7.09 1.14 -13.04
C LYS A 84 -6.93 -0.36 -12.92
N GLU A 85 -8.05 -1.06 -13.11
CA GLU A 85 -7.98 -2.45 -13.53
C GLU A 85 -7.13 -2.45 -14.80
N LEU A 86 -6.04 -3.21 -14.76
CA LEU A 86 -5.24 -3.36 -15.94
C LEU A 86 -6.14 -4.00 -16.99
N SER A 87 -6.24 -3.38 -18.16
CA SER A 87 -6.83 -4.05 -19.30
C SER A 87 -6.10 -5.38 -19.49
N ASN A 88 -6.81 -6.43 -19.89
CA ASN A 88 -6.25 -7.76 -20.15
C ASN A 88 -5.05 -7.76 -21.14
N SER A 89 -4.79 -6.62 -21.79
CA SER A 89 -3.69 -6.41 -22.71
C SER A 89 -2.36 -6.00 -22.08
N ILE A 90 -2.30 -5.65 -20.79
CA ILE A 90 -1.06 -5.22 -20.13
C ILE A 90 -0.69 -6.24 -19.04
N THR A 91 0.48 -6.84 -19.18
CA THR A 91 1.04 -7.73 -18.17
C THR A 91 1.59 -6.95 -16.97
N PHE A 92 1.74 -7.63 -15.83
CA PHE A 92 2.38 -7.03 -14.65
C PHE A 92 3.81 -6.57 -14.95
N GLU A 93 4.56 -7.33 -15.75
CA GLU A 93 5.90 -6.97 -16.21
C GLU A 93 5.90 -5.67 -17.02
N GLU A 94 5.04 -5.56 -18.03
CA GLU A 94 4.93 -4.35 -18.86
C GLU A 94 4.53 -3.12 -18.02
N LEU A 95 3.65 -3.31 -17.04
CA LEU A 95 3.29 -2.25 -16.11
C LEU A 95 4.50 -1.74 -15.33
N LEU A 96 5.30 -2.65 -14.76
CA LEU A 96 6.50 -2.27 -14.02
C LEU A 96 7.53 -1.61 -14.93
N LEU A 97 7.77 -2.14 -16.14
CA LEU A 97 8.65 -1.53 -17.13
C LEU A 97 8.19 -0.12 -17.53
N ASN A 98 6.88 0.10 -17.67
CA ASN A 98 6.32 1.41 -17.97
C ASN A 98 6.47 2.39 -16.78
N LEU A 99 6.38 1.89 -15.53
CA LEU A 99 6.68 2.70 -14.35
C LEU A 99 8.15 3.12 -14.30
N LEU A 100 9.08 2.26 -14.72
CA LEU A 100 10.52 2.58 -14.78
C LEU A 100 10.88 3.63 -15.84
N LYS A 101 10.19 3.64 -16.99
CA LYS A 101 10.41 4.64 -18.05
C LYS A 101 10.13 6.07 -17.59
N ASN A 102 9.36 6.25 -16.52
CA ASN A 102 9.06 7.55 -15.97
C ASN A 102 10.17 7.97 -15.00
N GLU A 103 11.11 8.81 -15.45
CA GLU A 103 12.30 9.19 -14.66
C GLU A 103 11.96 9.84 -13.31
N ASN A 104 10.80 10.49 -13.20
CA ASN A 104 10.29 11.07 -11.95
C ASN A 104 9.86 10.02 -10.91
N LYS A 105 9.87 8.72 -11.28
CA LYS A 105 9.43 7.60 -10.45
C LYS A 105 10.58 6.72 -9.93
N LYS A 106 11.84 7.07 -10.21
CA LYS A 106 13.00 6.41 -9.61
C LYS A 106 12.94 6.59 -8.08
N ASN A 107 13.03 5.50 -7.32
CA ASN A 107 12.87 5.41 -5.85
C ASN A 107 11.44 5.40 -5.28
N LEU A 108 10.40 5.22 -6.10
CA LEU A 108 9.06 4.99 -5.58
C LEU A 108 8.97 3.63 -4.88
N ARG A 109 8.26 3.64 -3.75
CA ARG A 109 7.87 2.44 -3.03
C ARG A 109 6.40 2.19 -3.21
N TYR A 110 6.01 0.93 -3.21
CA TYR A 110 4.62 0.50 -3.34
C TYR A 110 4.27 -0.42 -2.18
N ASN A 111 3.10 -0.26 -1.58
CA ASN A 111 2.49 -1.32 -0.79
C ASN A 111 1.81 -2.28 -1.75
N PHE A 112 1.89 -3.58 -1.47
CA PHE A 112 1.20 -4.59 -2.26
C PHE A 112 0.56 -5.67 -1.39
N VAL A 113 -0.46 -6.31 -1.95
CA VAL A 113 -1.14 -7.48 -1.40
C VAL A 113 -1.30 -8.51 -2.50
N ILE A 114 -1.03 -9.77 -2.18
CA ILE A 114 -1.39 -10.93 -3.00
C ILE A 114 -2.58 -11.60 -2.33
N THR A 115 -3.63 -11.85 -3.10
CA THR A 115 -4.75 -12.73 -2.72
C THR A 115 -4.72 -14.02 -3.53
N GLY A 116 -5.70 -14.91 -3.38
CA GLY A 116 -5.76 -16.13 -4.19
C GLY A 116 -6.02 -15.93 -5.69
N ASN A 117 -6.35 -14.73 -6.16
CA ASN A 117 -6.62 -14.49 -7.59
C ASN A 117 -6.12 -13.16 -8.14
N TYR A 118 -5.52 -12.29 -7.33
CA TYR A 118 -4.92 -11.05 -7.82
C TYR A 118 -3.78 -10.57 -6.96
N LEU A 119 -2.94 -9.74 -7.58
CA LEU A 119 -1.99 -8.86 -6.92
C LEU A 119 -2.49 -7.43 -7.06
N SER A 120 -2.59 -6.71 -5.95
CA SER A 120 -2.93 -5.29 -5.93
C SER A 120 -1.82 -4.48 -5.29
N PHE A 121 -1.58 -3.28 -5.78
CA PHE A 121 -0.55 -2.41 -5.22
C PHE A 121 -0.82 -0.94 -5.47
N MET A 122 -0.25 -0.09 -4.61
CA MET A 122 -0.38 1.36 -4.68
C MET A 122 0.86 2.05 -4.15
N GLU A 123 1.14 3.23 -4.68
CA GLU A 123 2.32 4.03 -4.34
C GLU A 123 2.27 4.51 -2.88
N ILE A 124 3.42 4.55 -2.22
CA ILE A 124 3.57 5.12 -0.88
C ILE A 124 3.86 6.61 -1.01
N ALA A 125 2.90 7.49 -0.66
CA ALA A 125 3.18 8.92 -0.67
C ALA A 125 4.33 9.31 0.25
N HIS A 126 5.11 10.27 -0.22
CA HIS A 126 6.20 10.90 0.52
C HIS A 126 5.75 12.17 1.28
N ARG A 127 4.50 12.63 1.12
CA ARG A 127 4.09 14.01 1.44
C ARG A 127 3.52 14.26 2.84
N HIS A 128 3.07 13.27 3.62
CA HIS A 128 2.35 13.55 4.87
C HIS A 128 2.97 12.91 6.13
N GLU A 129 3.07 13.72 7.20
CA GLU A 129 3.67 13.35 8.50
C GLU A 129 2.79 12.38 9.32
N ILE A 130 1.49 12.32 9.05
CA ILE A 130 0.53 11.46 9.76
C ILE A 130 -0.50 10.96 8.75
N SER A 131 -0.31 9.76 8.24
CA SER A 131 -1.36 9.09 7.47
C SER A 131 -1.87 7.92 8.30
N TYR A 132 -3.15 7.97 8.67
CA TYR A 132 -3.92 6.83 9.21
C TYR A 132 -3.80 5.59 8.30
N TYR A 133 -3.46 5.84 7.03
CA TYR A 133 -2.94 4.91 6.02
C TYR A 133 -1.92 3.89 6.58
N LEU A 134 -1.06 4.22 7.54
CA LEU A 134 -0.09 3.26 8.12
C LEU A 134 -0.71 1.97 8.68
N LEU A 135 -2.00 1.98 9.04
CA LEU A 135 -2.67 0.82 9.63
C LEU A 135 -3.72 0.14 8.73
N SER A 136 -4.15 0.79 7.63
CA SER A 136 -5.20 0.27 6.74
C SER A 136 -4.77 -0.02 5.31
N LYS A 137 -3.53 0.32 4.94
CA LYS A 137 -3.02 0.16 3.56
C LYS A 137 -3.27 -1.22 2.98
N HIS A 138 -2.82 -2.27 3.66
CA HIS A 138 -2.99 -3.65 3.18
C HIS A 138 -4.45 -4.13 3.28
N ILE A 139 -5.23 -3.67 4.26
CA ILE A 139 -6.66 -3.99 4.35
C ILE A 139 -7.41 -3.42 3.15
N SER A 140 -7.18 -2.15 2.83
CA SER A 140 -7.78 -1.49 1.68
C SER A 140 -7.30 -2.12 0.35
N LEU A 141 -6.01 -2.42 0.22
CA LEU A 141 -5.46 -3.11 -0.96
C LEU A 141 -6.04 -4.51 -1.15
N SER A 142 -6.24 -5.23 -0.05
CA SER A 142 -6.86 -6.55 -0.08
C SER A 142 -8.35 -6.50 -0.40
N ASP A 143 -8.96 -5.32 -0.50
CA ASP A 143 -10.42 -5.16 -0.54
C ASP A 143 -11.12 -5.95 0.59
N ARG A 144 -10.47 -5.98 1.77
CA ARG A 144 -10.89 -6.79 2.93
C ARG A 144 -11.11 -8.27 2.58
N SER A 145 -10.38 -8.79 1.60
CA SER A 145 -10.42 -10.19 1.22
C SER A 145 -10.05 -11.07 2.42
N ASN A 146 -10.81 -12.15 2.59
CA ASN A 146 -10.50 -13.21 3.54
C ASN A 146 -9.44 -14.18 3.00
N ASP A 147 -8.87 -13.89 1.81
CA ASP A 147 -7.95 -14.76 1.10
C ASP A 147 -6.61 -14.08 0.79
N VAL A 148 -6.08 -13.34 1.75
CA VAL A 148 -4.76 -12.71 1.62
C VAL A 148 -3.67 -13.77 1.79
N ARG A 149 -2.72 -13.81 0.86
CA ARG A 149 -1.60 -14.77 0.80
C ARG A 149 -0.27 -14.13 1.18
N PHE A 150 -0.12 -12.85 0.85
CA PHE A 150 1.05 -12.06 1.24
C PHE A 150 0.72 -10.57 1.27
N ALA A 151 1.43 -9.80 2.09
CA ALA A 151 1.33 -8.35 2.10
C ALA A 151 2.69 -7.72 2.45
N GLY A 152 3.08 -6.69 1.72
CA GLY A 152 4.40 -6.10 1.93
C GLY A 152 4.61 -4.80 1.17
N GLU A 153 5.90 -4.48 0.96
CA GLU A 153 6.34 -3.36 0.15
C GLU A 153 7.31 -3.83 -0.94
N PHE A 154 7.27 -3.20 -2.11
CA PHE A 154 8.32 -3.35 -3.13
C PHE A 154 8.75 -2.00 -3.69
N TRP A 155 9.97 -1.94 -4.23
CA TRP A 155 10.52 -0.75 -4.87
C TRP A 155 11.62 -1.13 -5.86
N CYS A 156 11.93 -0.22 -6.78
CA CYS A 156 13.10 -0.32 -7.63
C CYS A 156 14.18 0.62 -7.10
N ASP A 157 15.41 0.13 -6.99
CA ASP A 157 16.56 0.97 -6.62
C ASP A 157 17.22 1.65 -7.83
N GLU A 158 18.24 2.46 -7.57
CA GLU A 158 18.98 3.22 -8.57
C GLU A 158 19.71 2.35 -9.60
N LYS A 159 19.90 1.05 -9.31
CA LYS A 159 20.54 0.08 -10.20
C LYS A 159 19.51 -0.73 -11.01
N ASN A 160 18.26 -0.29 -11.03
CA ASN A 160 17.13 -1.00 -11.63
C ASN A 160 16.87 -2.40 -11.04
N LEU A 161 17.31 -2.64 -9.79
CA LEU A 161 17.03 -3.89 -9.09
C LEU A 161 15.75 -3.74 -8.28
N PHE A 162 14.79 -4.63 -8.50
CA PHE A 162 13.57 -4.65 -7.69
C PHE A 162 13.83 -5.36 -6.37
N LYS A 163 13.28 -4.77 -5.31
CA LYS A 163 13.37 -5.27 -3.95
C LYS A 163 11.97 -5.41 -3.39
N LEU A 164 11.72 -6.46 -2.64
CA LEU A 164 10.48 -6.64 -1.89
C LEU A 164 10.76 -7.08 -0.45
N ASN A 165 9.81 -6.82 0.45
CA ASN A 165 9.84 -7.28 1.83
C ASN A 165 8.43 -7.64 2.34
N ASN A 166 8.35 -8.15 3.57
CA ASN A 166 7.11 -8.46 4.30
C ASN A 166 6.65 -7.32 5.22
N ASN A 167 6.92 -6.05 4.88
CA ASN A 167 6.50 -4.91 5.73
C ASN A 167 4.97 -4.74 5.70
N SER A 168 4.27 -5.49 6.54
CA SER A 168 2.84 -5.33 6.78
C SER A 168 2.54 -5.44 8.27
N GLY A 169 2.07 -4.34 8.86
CA GLY A 169 1.57 -4.33 10.25
C GLY A 169 0.19 -4.98 10.41
N THR A 170 -0.48 -5.32 9.31
CA THR A 170 -1.79 -5.98 9.29
C THR A 170 -1.63 -7.49 9.24
N TYR A 171 -0.95 -8.02 8.22
CA TYR A 171 -0.89 -9.47 7.97
C TYR A 171 0.41 -10.11 8.45
N THR A 172 1.45 -9.32 8.72
CA THR A 172 2.75 -9.76 9.27
C THR A 172 3.27 -11.09 8.69
N PRO A 173 3.45 -11.22 7.35
CA PRO A 173 3.93 -12.48 6.76
C PRO A 173 5.29 -12.89 7.34
N SER A 174 5.54 -14.20 7.47
CA SER A 174 6.84 -14.70 7.93
C SER A 174 7.96 -14.43 6.92
N ASN A 175 9.21 -14.56 7.36
CA ASN A 175 10.36 -14.39 6.46
C ASN A 175 10.44 -15.47 5.38
N ASP A 176 9.93 -16.67 5.64
CA ASP A 176 9.92 -17.78 4.67
C ASP A 176 9.05 -17.45 3.45
N LEU A 177 7.93 -16.75 3.68
CA LEU A 177 7.03 -16.31 2.61
C LEU A 177 7.67 -15.25 1.70
N ILE A 178 8.74 -14.57 2.13
CA ILE A 178 9.45 -13.57 1.30
C ILE A 178 10.13 -14.25 0.12
N GLN A 179 10.79 -15.38 0.36
CA GLN A 179 11.47 -16.13 -0.69
C GLN A 179 10.47 -16.68 -1.70
N GLN A 180 9.36 -17.26 -1.23
CA GLN A 180 8.28 -17.75 -2.08
C GLN A 180 7.65 -16.62 -2.90
N THR A 181 7.39 -15.47 -2.28
CA THR A 181 6.85 -14.29 -2.96
C THR A 181 7.84 -13.76 -4.01
N THR A 182 9.13 -13.78 -3.71
CA THR A 182 10.18 -13.36 -4.66
C THR A 182 10.23 -14.29 -5.87
N GLN A 183 10.11 -15.60 -5.67
CA GLN A 183 10.03 -16.56 -6.77
C GLN A 183 8.78 -16.34 -7.63
N LEU A 184 7.62 -16.10 -7.00
CA LEU A 184 6.40 -15.75 -7.72
C LEU A 184 6.58 -14.47 -8.56
N PHE A 185 7.16 -13.41 -8.00
CA PHE A 185 7.41 -12.17 -8.73
C PHE A 185 8.37 -12.37 -9.91
N ASN A 186 9.47 -13.11 -9.73
CA ASN A 186 10.39 -13.45 -10.82
C ASN A 186 9.71 -14.30 -11.91
N GLN A 187 8.75 -15.15 -11.54
CA GLN A 187 7.96 -15.90 -12.50
C GLN A 187 6.97 -15.02 -13.27
N LEU A 188 6.37 -14.03 -12.60
CA LEU A 188 5.47 -13.05 -13.23
C LEU A 188 6.20 -12.01 -14.08
N THR A 189 7.50 -11.83 -13.85
CA THR A 189 8.33 -10.79 -14.48
C THR A 189 9.69 -11.34 -14.92
N PRO A 190 9.75 -12.23 -15.93
CA PRO A 190 10.99 -12.92 -16.31
C PRO A 190 12.15 -12.01 -16.75
N GLN A 191 11.86 -10.79 -17.20
CA GLN A 191 12.85 -9.79 -17.62
C GLN A 191 13.28 -8.87 -16.47
N LEU A 192 12.59 -8.94 -15.33
CA LEU A 192 12.91 -8.17 -14.14
C LEU A 192 13.47 -9.11 -13.07
N HIS A 193 14.39 -8.58 -12.25
CA HIS A 193 14.92 -9.35 -11.13
C HIS A 193 14.43 -8.75 -9.81
N PHE A 194 13.72 -9.57 -9.04
CA PHE A 194 13.30 -9.29 -7.68
C PHE A 194 14.23 -9.96 -6.68
N GLN A 195 14.64 -9.17 -5.69
CA GLN A 195 15.34 -9.62 -4.49
C GLN A 195 14.43 -9.49 -3.27
N GLY A 196 14.23 -10.60 -2.57
CA GLY A 196 13.55 -10.62 -1.27
C GLY A 196 14.48 -10.17 -0.15
N LEU A 197 14.00 -9.28 0.70
CA LEU A 197 14.71 -8.81 1.89
C LEU A 197 13.85 -9.06 3.13
N PRO A 198 14.38 -9.72 4.19
CA PRO A 198 13.69 -9.78 5.47
C PRO A 198 13.42 -8.36 5.98
N TYR A 199 12.40 -8.21 6.82
CA TYR A 199 11.99 -6.92 7.36
C TYR A 199 13.20 -6.11 7.86
N GLN A 200 13.63 -5.16 7.04
CA GLN A 200 14.50 -4.09 7.47
C GLN A 200 13.56 -2.95 7.82
N ILE A 201 13.50 -2.58 9.11
CA ILE A 201 12.93 -1.30 9.53
C ILE A 201 13.55 -0.28 8.59
N SER A 202 12.76 0.30 7.69
CA SER A 202 13.30 1.33 6.80
C SER A 202 13.96 2.36 7.71
N LEU A 203 15.21 2.72 7.47
CA LEU A 203 15.96 3.73 8.24
C LEU A 203 15.26 5.10 8.27
N ARG A 204 14.08 5.24 7.64
CA ARG A 204 13.24 6.40 7.83
C ARG A 204 12.77 6.43 9.28
N PRO A 205 13.12 7.49 10.03
CA PRO A 205 12.80 7.59 11.45
C PRO A 205 11.30 7.36 11.64
N SER A 206 10.98 6.40 12.51
CA SER A 206 9.62 6.19 12.98
C SER A 206 9.02 7.53 13.41
N ILE A 207 7.70 7.69 13.27
CA ILE A 207 6.98 8.89 13.71
C ILE A 207 7.38 9.29 15.15
N LYS A 208 7.63 8.30 16.03
CA LYS A 208 8.10 8.52 17.41
C LYS A 208 9.44 9.26 17.49
N SER A 209 10.42 8.94 16.66
CA SER A 209 11.73 9.63 16.70
C SER A 209 11.70 11.03 16.10
N ARG A 210 10.67 11.37 15.31
CA ARG A 210 10.44 12.74 14.79
C ARG A 210 9.72 13.64 15.79
N PHE A 211 8.87 13.08 16.65
CA PHE A 211 8.25 13.84 17.75
C PHE A 211 9.24 14.18 18.87
N ILE A 212 10.14 13.27 19.23
CA ILE A 212 11.16 13.50 20.28
C ILE A 212 12.15 14.60 19.89
N THR A 213 12.49 14.72 18.60
CA THR A 213 13.38 15.76 18.08
C THR A 213 12.67 17.13 18.02
N LYS A 214 11.39 17.19 17.66
CA LYS A 214 10.60 18.44 17.73
C LYS A 214 10.38 18.95 19.16
N THR A 215 10.26 18.07 20.17
CA THR A 215 10.11 18.50 21.58
C THR A 215 11.41 18.99 22.22
N LYS A 216 12.59 18.54 21.74
CA LYS A 216 13.89 19.05 22.24
C LYS A 216 14.33 20.36 21.60
N ALA A 217 13.75 20.75 20.46
CA ALA A 217 14.10 21.98 19.74
C ALA A 217 13.34 23.25 20.20
N LYS A 218 12.51 23.16 21.24
CA LYS A 218 11.79 24.30 21.84
C LYS A 218 11.94 24.31 23.37
N LEU A 219 13.15 24.58 23.84
CA LEU A 219 13.34 25.23 25.14
C LEU A 219 14.26 26.43 24.89
N PRO A 220 13.73 27.66 24.81
CA PRO A 220 14.58 28.82 24.94
C PRO A 220 15.13 28.81 26.36
N PHE A 221 16.46 28.75 26.48
CA PHE A 221 17.15 29.16 27.69
C PHE A 221 16.76 30.62 27.95
N THR A 222 15.86 30.85 28.90
CA THR A 222 15.75 32.16 29.54
C THR A 222 16.94 32.28 30.47
N SER A 223 17.98 32.96 30.01
CA SER A 223 19.02 33.51 30.90
C SER A 223 18.38 34.63 31.71
N THR A 224 18.08 34.37 32.98
CA THR A 224 17.91 35.44 33.96
C THR A 224 19.28 36.02 34.29
N SER A 225 19.32 37.35 34.18
CA SER A 225 20.36 38.31 34.57
C SER A 225 21.12 37.99 35.85
#